data_AF-A0A7M1KG21-F1
#
_entry.id   AF-A0A7M1KG21-F1
#
_cell.length_a   1.000
_cell.length_b   1.000
_cell.length_c   1.000
_cell.angle_alpha   90.00
_cell.angle_beta   90.00
_cell.angle_gamma   90.00
#
_symmetry.space_group_name_H-M   'P 1'
#
loop_
_entity.id
_entity.type
_entity.pdbx_description
1 polymer ?
#
loop_
_entity_poly.entity_id
_entity_poly.type
_entity_poly.pdbx_seq_one_letter_code
_entity_poly.pdbx_strand_id
1 'polypeptide(L)'
;MPICTLQAPALWYVFPPALTPIWSDGSGPTYIGYWKHWFVDREPCFVKLYVDCQCMTYEIARTPAQLLAVIAMMAMSVDDGITPQLEQFADAVGLDCLAELDALSLKSGDDPKGFAELELFRTLTPLDSVPGNGAPYTGDFPDPANASRAWWNRSCSFEVVHRDMHVPQGVELPAWFDPQQDKKALFEGFLAAERLDCAWLTLNSTGWSIADARRAIVQLQVKAGDEAFDRVVAAWLAVASTDAGGY
;
A
#
# COMPACT_ATOMS: atom_id res chain seq x y z
N MET A 1 4.99 -20.13 16.05
CA MET A 1 3.65 -19.51 16.19
C MET A 1 3.71 -18.15 15.52
N PRO A 2 2.60 -17.62 14.98
CA PRO A 2 2.57 -16.24 14.54
C PRO A 2 2.87 -15.33 15.74
N ILE A 3 3.65 -14.26 15.52
CA ILE A 3 4.04 -13.30 16.58
C ILE A 3 3.00 -12.20 16.83
N CYS A 4 1.88 -12.22 16.09
CA CYS A 4 0.77 -11.29 16.22
C CYS A 4 -0.48 -11.91 15.55
N THR A 5 -1.57 -11.15 15.44
CA THR A 5 -2.83 -11.57 14.80
C THR A 5 -2.73 -11.78 13.28
N LEU A 6 -1.55 -11.53 12.69
CA LEU A 6 -1.32 -11.64 11.25
C LEU A 6 -1.34 -13.10 10.78
N GLN A 7 -2.05 -13.31 9.68
CA GLN A 7 -2.20 -14.60 9.01
C GLN A 7 -1.75 -14.50 7.56
N ALA A 8 -1.65 -15.66 6.89
CA ALA A 8 -1.52 -15.68 5.44
C ALA A 8 -2.66 -14.86 4.80
N PRO A 9 -2.42 -14.14 3.70
CA PRO A 9 -3.42 -13.27 3.09
C PRO A 9 -4.73 -14.01 2.86
N ALA A 10 -5.82 -13.46 3.39
CA ALA A 10 -7.16 -13.88 3.03
C ALA A 10 -7.34 -13.80 1.51
N LEU A 11 -7.78 -14.87 0.86
CA LEU A 11 -7.92 -14.91 -0.61
C LEU A 11 -9.33 -14.52 -1.08
N TRP A 12 -10.22 -14.17 -0.15
CA TRP A 12 -11.62 -13.87 -0.43
C TRP A 12 -11.97 -12.38 -0.34
N TYR A 13 -11.04 -11.52 0.10
CA TYR A 13 -11.24 -10.07 0.01
C TYR A 13 -10.70 -9.53 -1.30
N VAL A 14 -11.30 -8.43 -1.72
CA VAL A 14 -10.91 -7.70 -2.92
C VAL A 14 -9.67 -6.84 -2.63
N PHE A 15 -8.75 -6.79 -3.59
CA PHE A 15 -7.64 -5.85 -3.62
C PHE A 15 -7.16 -5.58 -5.06
N PRO A 16 -6.60 -4.38 -5.32
CA PRO A 16 -6.14 -4.02 -6.65
C PRO A 16 -4.80 -4.69 -7.01
N PRO A 17 -4.47 -4.85 -8.31
CA PRO A 17 -3.24 -5.51 -8.77
C PRO A 17 -1.92 -4.89 -8.29
N ALA A 18 -1.91 -3.63 -7.88
CA ALA A 18 -0.73 -2.96 -7.32
C ALA A 18 -0.32 -3.49 -5.95
N LEU A 19 -1.23 -4.19 -5.24
CA LEU A 19 -0.93 -4.84 -3.98
C LEU A 19 -0.47 -6.28 -4.21
N THR A 20 0.74 -6.60 -3.73
CA THR A 20 1.14 -7.97 -3.42
C THR A 20 0.96 -8.19 -1.91
N PRO A 21 -0.10 -8.88 -1.48
CA PRO A 21 -0.37 -9.05 -0.05
C PRO A 21 0.64 -10.02 0.57
N ILE A 22 1.14 -9.66 1.76
CA ILE A 22 2.08 -10.47 2.55
C ILE A 22 1.35 -11.09 3.73
N TRP A 23 0.52 -10.28 4.42
CA TRP A 23 -0.31 -10.72 5.52
C TRP A 23 -1.71 -10.11 5.43
N SER A 24 -2.66 -10.75 6.10
CA SER A 24 -3.92 -10.12 6.50
C SER A 24 -4.05 -10.12 8.01
N ASP A 25 -4.66 -9.07 8.55
CA ASP A 25 -5.02 -9.03 9.97
C ASP A 25 -6.27 -9.89 10.23
N GLY A 26 -6.25 -10.69 11.30
CA GLY A 26 -7.38 -11.54 11.68
C GLY A 26 -8.57 -10.78 12.24
N SER A 27 -8.40 -9.53 12.68
CA SER A 27 -9.44 -8.69 13.29
C SER A 27 -10.38 -7.97 12.32
N GLY A 28 -10.06 -7.95 11.02
CA GLY A 28 -10.82 -7.20 10.01
C GLY A 28 -10.21 -7.38 8.62
N PRO A 29 -10.88 -6.94 7.54
CA PRO A 29 -10.42 -7.16 6.18
C PRO A 29 -9.31 -6.15 5.85
N THR A 30 -8.12 -6.35 6.42
CA THR A 30 -6.94 -5.51 6.21
C THR A 30 -5.82 -6.35 5.63
N TYR A 31 -5.15 -5.81 4.61
CA TYR A 31 -3.91 -6.36 4.10
C TYR A 31 -2.71 -5.53 4.53
N ILE A 32 -1.61 -6.22 4.84
CA ILE A 32 -0.28 -5.65 4.84
C ILE A 32 0.45 -6.23 3.63
N GLY A 33 1.01 -5.38 2.79
CA GLY A 33 1.63 -5.86 1.57
C GLY A 33 2.58 -4.89 0.91
N TYR A 34 3.23 -5.39 -0.13
CA TYR A 34 4.11 -4.63 -1.00
C TYR A 34 3.28 -3.91 -2.06
N TRP A 35 3.49 -2.60 -2.19
CA TRP A 35 2.75 -1.71 -3.06
C TRP A 35 3.67 -1.16 -4.15
N LYS A 36 3.35 -1.47 -5.41
CA LYS A 36 4.17 -1.06 -6.56
C LYS A 36 3.30 -0.61 -7.72
N HIS A 37 3.62 0.56 -8.27
CA HIS A 37 3.08 0.97 -9.56
C HIS A 37 4.06 0.61 -10.69
N TRP A 38 3.73 -0.41 -11.49
CA TRP A 38 4.70 -1.02 -12.40
C TRP A 38 5.15 -0.12 -13.55
N PHE A 39 4.24 0.73 -14.04
CA PHE A 39 4.46 1.60 -15.20
C PHE A 39 4.60 3.07 -14.83
N VAL A 40 4.74 3.35 -13.54
CA VAL A 40 4.96 4.71 -13.03
C VAL A 40 6.35 4.72 -12.43
N ASP A 41 7.20 5.65 -12.86
CA ASP A 41 8.50 5.87 -12.22
C ASP A 41 8.21 6.32 -10.79
N ARG A 42 8.34 5.45 -9.79
CA ARG A 42 8.05 5.67 -8.37
C ARG A 42 8.67 4.55 -7.54
N GLU A 43 9.23 4.89 -6.39
CA GLU A 43 9.68 3.88 -5.42
C GLU A 43 8.50 3.06 -4.87
N PRO A 44 8.65 1.72 -4.82
CA PRO A 44 7.68 0.87 -4.14
C PRO A 44 7.80 1.02 -2.63
N CYS A 45 6.74 0.69 -1.92
CA CYS A 45 6.68 0.78 -0.46
C CYS A 45 5.86 -0.38 0.11
N PHE A 46 5.71 -0.41 1.43
CA PHE A 46 4.83 -1.32 2.13
C PHE A 46 3.65 -0.54 2.69
N VAL A 47 2.47 -1.12 2.52
CA VAL A 47 1.21 -0.46 2.84
C VAL A 47 0.35 -1.31 3.75
N LYS A 48 -0.52 -0.62 4.49
CA LYS A 48 -1.73 -1.17 5.08
C LYS A 48 -2.91 -0.77 4.20
N LEU A 49 -3.65 -1.75 3.69
CA LEU A 49 -4.85 -1.56 2.87
C LEU A 49 -6.08 -2.01 3.65
N TYR A 50 -7.03 -1.09 3.83
CA TYR A 50 -8.28 -1.30 4.54
C TYR A 50 -9.41 -1.58 3.54
N VAL A 51 -9.83 -2.85 3.41
CA VAL A 51 -10.82 -3.27 2.41
C VAL A 51 -12.20 -2.67 2.72
N ASP A 52 -12.58 -2.63 3.99
CA ASP A 52 -13.86 -2.06 4.45
C ASP A 52 -13.96 -0.54 4.25
N CYS A 53 -12.81 0.13 4.15
CA CYS A 53 -12.69 1.55 3.85
C CYS A 53 -12.40 1.78 2.36
N GLN A 54 -13.09 1.05 1.47
CA GLN A 54 -12.97 1.20 0.01
C GLN A 54 -11.52 1.04 -0.48
N CYS A 55 -10.80 0.06 0.09
CA CYS A 55 -9.39 -0.21 -0.18
C CYS A 55 -8.45 0.98 0.13
N MET A 56 -8.81 1.86 1.06
CA MET A 56 -7.96 2.96 1.51
C MET A 56 -6.58 2.44 1.92
N THR A 57 -5.53 3.07 1.40
CA THR A 57 -4.15 2.58 1.48
C THR A 57 -3.23 3.59 2.16
N TYR A 58 -2.43 3.14 3.13
CA TYR A 58 -1.45 3.94 3.88
C TYR A 58 -0.06 3.36 3.75
N GLU A 59 0.94 4.20 3.47
CA GLU A 59 2.35 3.81 3.53
C GLU A 59 2.82 3.68 4.98
N ILE A 60 3.17 2.45 5.39
CA ILE A 60 3.62 2.14 6.75
C ILE A 60 5.14 1.88 6.82
N ALA A 61 5.77 1.54 5.70
CA ALA A 61 7.21 1.30 5.62
C ALA A 61 7.74 1.52 4.20
N ARG A 62 8.99 1.98 4.08
CA ARG A 62 9.72 2.15 2.82
C ARG A 62 10.81 1.09 2.62
N THR A 63 11.13 0.34 3.67
CA THR A 63 12.11 -0.77 3.60
C THR A 63 11.59 -2.02 4.29
N PRO A 64 12.11 -3.22 3.95
CA PRO A 64 11.75 -4.45 4.64
C PRO A 64 12.03 -4.38 6.15
N ALA A 65 13.16 -3.78 6.55
CA ALA A 65 13.51 -3.63 7.97
C ALA A 65 12.49 -2.77 8.73
N GLN A 66 12.02 -1.67 8.12
CA GLN A 66 10.94 -0.86 8.68
C GLN A 66 9.64 -1.65 8.81
N LEU A 67 9.27 -2.44 7.79
CA LEU A 67 8.09 -3.30 7.87
C LEU A 67 8.18 -4.27 9.04
N LEU A 68 9.31 -4.95 9.20
CA LEU A 68 9.54 -5.90 10.30
C LEU A 68 9.48 -5.22 11.66
N ALA A 69 9.98 -3.99 11.78
CA ALA A 69 9.86 -3.18 12.99
C ALA A 69 8.40 -2.79 13.29
N VAL A 70 7.61 -2.45 12.27
CA VAL A 70 6.16 -2.21 12.43
C VAL A 70 5.47 -3.48 12.93
N ILE A 71 5.78 -4.65 12.37
CA ILE A 71 5.20 -5.92 12.84
C ILE A 71 5.61 -6.24 14.29
N ALA A 72 6.87 -5.98 14.65
CA ALA A 72 7.33 -6.15 16.02
C ALA A 72 6.60 -5.21 17.00
N MET A 73 6.39 -3.95 16.63
CA MET A 73 5.61 -3.01 17.44
C MET A 73 4.16 -3.50 17.62
N MET A 74 3.50 -3.94 16.55
CA MET A 74 2.15 -4.51 16.63
C MET A 74 2.09 -5.71 17.57
N ALA A 75 3.10 -6.58 17.55
CA ALA A 75 3.21 -7.72 18.47
C ALA A 75 3.33 -7.25 19.93
N MET A 76 4.21 -6.28 20.20
CA MET A 76 4.38 -5.72 21.54
C MET A 76 3.08 -5.09 22.07
N SER A 77 2.32 -4.41 21.21
CA SER A 77 1.04 -3.80 21.60
C SER A 77 -0.06 -4.82 21.89
N VAL A 78 0.02 -6.02 21.32
CA VAL A 78 -0.92 -7.13 21.60
C VAL A 78 -0.55 -7.85 22.89
N ASP A 79 0.74 -8.10 23.11
CA ASP A 79 1.24 -8.92 24.21
C ASP A 79 1.75 -8.10 25.42
N ASP A 80 1.58 -6.77 25.41
CA ASP A 80 2.08 -5.82 26.41
C ASP A 80 3.59 -5.93 26.67
N GLY A 81 4.39 -5.99 25.60
CA GLY A 81 5.86 -5.91 25.63
C GLY A 81 6.58 -6.99 24.83
N ILE A 82 7.88 -7.19 25.12
CA ILE A 82 8.71 -8.19 24.45
C ILE A 82 8.43 -9.59 24.98
N THR A 83 8.08 -10.52 24.08
CA THR A 83 7.91 -11.95 24.38
C THR A 83 9.06 -12.79 23.81
N PRO A 84 9.33 -14.00 24.34
CA PRO A 84 10.34 -14.90 23.78
C PRO A 84 10.09 -15.27 22.31
N GLN A 85 8.83 -15.26 21.87
CA GLN A 85 8.45 -15.49 20.47
C GLN A 85 8.84 -14.31 19.59
N LEU A 86 8.70 -13.08 20.10
CA LEU A 86 9.12 -11.88 19.40
C LEU A 86 10.66 -11.79 19.29
N GLU A 87 11.38 -12.19 20.34
CA GLU A 87 12.85 -12.30 20.30
C GLU A 87 13.31 -13.28 19.21
N GLN A 88 12.72 -14.48 19.17
CA GLN A 88 13.02 -15.48 18.13
C GLN A 88 12.72 -14.98 16.72
N PHE A 89 11.63 -14.22 16.55
CA PHE A 89 11.33 -13.60 15.27
C PHE A 89 12.38 -12.56 14.89
N ALA A 90 12.74 -11.66 15.81
CA ALA A 90 13.71 -10.62 15.57
C ALA A 90 15.07 -11.19 15.18
N ASP A 91 15.53 -12.22 15.88
CA ASP A 91 16.76 -12.96 15.54
C ASP A 91 16.67 -13.57 14.13
N ALA A 92 15.53 -14.17 13.78
CA ALA A 92 15.35 -14.82 12.48
C ALA A 92 15.31 -13.85 11.30
N VAL A 93 14.89 -12.60 11.52
CA VAL A 93 14.78 -11.57 10.48
C VAL A 93 15.87 -10.49 10.56
N GLY A 94 16.76 -10.57 11.55
CA GLY A 94 17.85 -9.61 11.79
C GLY A 94 17.35 -8.24 12.27
N LEU A 95 16.35 -8.20 13.15
CA LEU A 95 15.79 -6.98 13.72
C LEU A 95 16.47 -6.65 15.06
N ASP A 96 17.54 -5.85 15.00
CA ASP A 96 18.39 -5.58 16.17
C ASP A 96 17.86 -4.44 17.09
N CYS A 97 16.71 -3.85 16.77
CA CYS A 97 16.19 -2.66 17.46
C CYS A 97 15.00 -2.94 18.41
N LEU A 98 14.81 -4.18 18.89
CA LEU A 98 13.69 -4.51 19.78
C LEU A 98 13.65 -3.66 21.06
N ALA A 99 14.80 -3.41 21.69
CA ALA A 99 14.87 -2.60 22.90
C ALA A 99 14.47 -1.13 22.66
N GLU A 100 14.81 -0.59 21.48
CA GLU A 100 14.42 0.76 21.09
C GLU A 100 12.91 0.83 20.79
N LEU A 101 12.37 -0.20 20.14
CA LEU A 101 10.93 -0.33 19.88
C LEU A 101 10.12 -0.42 21.17
N ASP A 102 10.56 -1.22 22.15
CA ASP A 102 9.91 -1.33 23.45
C ASP A 102 9.96 -0.02 24.24
N ALA A 103 11.10 0.68 24.23
CA ALA A 103 11.20 2.00 24.83
C ALA A 103 10.28 3.04 24.15
N LEU A 104 10.06 2.92 22.83
CA LEU A 104 9.13 3.76 22.09
C LEU A 104 7.67 3.41 22.38
N SER A 105 7.33 2.12 22.48
CA SER A 105 5.97 1.65 22.76
C SER A 105 5.44 2.23 24.08
N LEU A 106 6.30 2.36 25.09
CA LEU A 106 5.97 2.99 26.37
C LEU A 106 5.67 4.50 26.28
N LYS A 107 6.18 5.19 25.24
CA LYS A 107 5.97 6.62 25.03
C LYS A 107 4.75 6.93 24.17
N SER A 108 4.62 6.24 23.04
CA SER A 108 3.64 6.55 21.99
C SER A 108 2.69 5.40 21.67
N GLY A 109 2.79 4.26 22.36
CA GLY A 109 2.06 3.05 22.00
C GLY A 109 2.41 2.58 20.59
N ASP A 110 1.39 2.19 19.84
CA ASP A 110 1.46 1.83 18.42
C ASP A 110 1.23 3.00 17.45
N ASP A 111 1.20 4.26 17.94
CA ASP A 111 1.04 5.43 17.07
C ASP A 111 2.18 5.47 16.04
N PRO A 112 1.87 5.35 14.72
CA PRO A 112 2.88 5.34 13.68
C PRO A 112 3.80 6.58 13.68
N LYS A 113 3.33 7.72 14.22
CA LYS A 113 4.12 8.95 14.32
C LYS A 113 5.32 8.82 15.27
N GLY A 114 5.26 7.90 16.23
CA GLY A 114 6.38 7.63 17.14
C GLY A 114 7.61 7.09 16.41
N PHE A 115 7.43 6.34 15.32
CA PHE A 115 8.54 5.71 14.60
C PHE A 115 9.58 6.71 14.09
N ALA A 116 9.21 7.96 13.81
CA ALA A 116 10.16 8.99 13.38
C ALA A 116 11.28 9.28 14.39
N GLU A 117 11.14 8.88 15.67
CA GLU A 117 12.20 8.98 16.68
C GLU A 117 13.29 7.91 16.52
N LEU A 118 13.03 6.82 15.80
CA LEU A 118 13.98 5.70 15.64
C LEU A 118 14.93 5.93 14.47
N GLU A 119 16.20 5.57 14.65
CA GLU A 119 17.22 5.68 13.60
C GLU A 119 16.84 4.90 12.32
N LEU A 120 16.17 3.74 12.48
CA LEU A 120 15.67 2.92 11.38
C LEU A 120 14.68 3.65 10.45
N PHE A 121 13.98 4.67 10.98
CA PHE A 121 12.95 5.41 10.25
C PHE A 121 13.40 6.82 9.87
N ARG A 122 14.32 7.45 10.61
CA ARG A 122 14.68 8.87 10.44
C ARG A 122 15.08 9.28 9.02
N THR A 123 15.75 8.39 8.27
CA THR A 123 16.26 8.73 6.92
C THR A 123 15.22 8.52 5.82
N LEU A 124 14.40 7.48 5.94
CA LEU A 124 13.36 7.11 4.98
C LEU A 124 12.02 7.00 5.70
N THR A 125 11.58 8.10 6.31
CA THR A 125 10.34 8.13 7.09
C THR A 125 9.15 7.82 6.19
N PRO A 126 8.38 6.76 6.48
CA PRO A 126 7.11 6.48 5.81
C PRO A 126 6.11 7.59 6.06
N LEU A 127 5.19 7.85 5.13
CA LEU A 127 4.24 8.96 5.22
C LEU A 127 3.42 8.92 6.51
N ASP A 128 2.96 7.74 6.94
CA ASP A 128 2.15 7.58 8.16
C ASP A 128 2.94 7.89 9.44
N SER A 129 4.27 7.85 9.37
CA SER A 129 5.18 8.21 10.46
C SER A 129 5.69 9.64 10.39
N VAL A 130 5.33 10.44 9.37
CA VAL A 130 5.80 11.82 9.27
C VAL A 130 5.20 12.66 10.40
N PRO A 131 6.03 13.29 11.25
CA PRO A 131 5.53 14.13 12.33
C PRO A 131 4.89 15.39 11.74
N GLY A 132 3.76 15.82 12.31
CA GLY A 132 3.06 17.05 11.91
C GLY A 132 3.81 18.36 12.22
N ASN A 133 5.09 18.28 12.60
CA ASN A 133 5.94 19.41 12.98
C ASN A 133 6.65 20.07 11.77
N GLY A 134 6.32 19.66 10.54
CA GLY A 134 6.80 20.29 9.32
C GLY A 134 8.04 19.65 8.69
N ALA A 135 8.49 18.49 9.16
CA ALA A 135 9.50 17.70 8.45
C ALA A 135 8.93 17.27 7.08
N PRO A 136 9.60 17.58 5.95
CA PRO A 136 9.06 17.25 4.64
C PRO A 136 9.15 15.75 4.38
N TYR A 137 8.04 15.16 3.94
CA TYR A 137 8.06 13.81 3.40
C TYR A 137 8.89 13.75 2.12
N THR A 138 9.76 12.75 2.01
CA THR A 138 10.71 12.62 0.90
C THR A 138 10.36 11.51 -0.09
N GLY A 139 9.47 10.60 0.28
CA GLY A 139 9.07 9.48 -0.57
C GLY A 139 8.09 9.88 -1.67
N ASP A 140 7.61 8.87 -2.40
CA ASP A 140 6.74 9.06 -3.57
C ASP A 140 5.26 8.75 -3.28
N PHE A 141 4.91 8.29 -2.07
CA PHE A 141 3.50 8.16 -1.69
C PHE A 141 2.82 9.53 -1.72
N PRO A 142 1.55 9.65 -2.18
CA PRO A 142 0.91 10.96 -2.29
C PRO A 142 0.82 11.65 -0.92
N ASP A 143 1.46 12.82 -0.84
CA ASP A 143 1.51 13.68 0.34
C ASP A 143 0.73 14.98 0.09
N PRO A 144 -0.39 15.21 0.80
CA PRO A 144 -1.17 16.44 0.64
C PRO A 144 -0.40 17.70 1.07
N ALA A 145 0.60 17.59 1.95
CA ALA A 145 1.42 18.71 2.39
C ALA A 145 2.40 19.20 1.31
N ASN A 146 2.69 18.35 0.30
CA ASN A 146 3.63 18.66 -0.78
C ASN A 146 2.99 18.59 -2.17
N ALA A 147 2.14 19.58 -2.46
CA ALA A 147 1.48 19.74 -3.76
C ALA A 147 2.46 19.96 -4.94
N SER A 148 3.72 20.36 -4.68
CA SER A 148 4.70 20.70 -5.73
C SER A 148 5.12 19.50 -6.59
N ARG A 149 4.93 18.27 -6.09
CA ARG A 149 5.28 17.03 -6.79
C ARG A 149 4.21 16.51 -7.75
N ALA A 150 3.09 17.21 -7.88
CA ALA A 150 1.95 16.80 -8.73
C ALA A 150 1.59 15.31 -8.55
N TRP A 151 1.52 14.87 -7.28
CA TRP A 151 1.35 13.47 -6.90
C TRP A 151 0.12 12.82 -7.56
N TRP A 152 -0.91 13.60 -7.89
CA TRP A 152 -2.12 13.14 -8.57
C TRP A 152 -1.84 12.50 -9.94
N ASN A 153 -0.74 12.82 -10.61
CA ASN A 153 -0.39 12.18 -11.89
C ASN A 153 0.30 10.82 -11.74
N ARG A 154 0.69 10.44 -10.51
CA ARG A 154 1.48 9.24 -10.21
C ARG A 154 0.85 8.36 -9.12
N SER A 155 -0.37 8.70 -8.69
CA SER A 155 -1.12 7.99 -7.66
C SER A 155 -2.50 7.55 -8.17
N CYS A 156 -3.09 6.61 -7.46
CA CYS A 156 -4.43 6.10 -7.76
C CYS A 156 -5.44 6.46 -6.66
N SER A 157 -6.72 6.16 -6.87
CA SER A 157 -7.77 6.66 -5.97
C SER A 157 -7.66 6.11 -4.54
N PHE A 158 -7.20 4.87 -4.36
CA PHE A 158 -6.99 4.24 -3.05
C PHE A 158 -6.02 4.98 -2.12
N GLU A 159 -5.10 5.75 -2.71
CA GLU A 159 -4.08 6.48 -1.97
C GLU A 159 -4.50 7.92 -1.65
N VAL A 160 -5.65 8.39 -2.18
CA VAL A 160 -6.05 9.80 -2.18
C VAL A 160 -7.52 10.03 -1.79
N VAL A 161 -8.47 9.44 -2.52
CA VAL A 161 -9.89 9.86 -2.50
C VAL A 161 -10.57 9.58 -1.17
N HIS A 162 -10.13 8.53 -0.50
CA HIS A 162 -10.68 8.10 0.79
C HIS A 162 -9.86 8.64 1.98
N ARG A 163 -8.85 9.47 1.71
CA ARG A 163 -8.08 10.18 2.74
C ARG A 163 -8.58 11.62 2.81
N ASP A 164 -8.36 12.28 3.94
CA ASP A 164 -8.58 13.74 4.12
C ASP A 164 -7.54 14.57 3.33
N MET A 165 -7.30 14.22 2.07
CA MET A 165 -6.35 14.87 1.18
C MET A 165 -7.04 16.02 0.44
N HIS A 166 -6.52 17.22 0.64
CA HIS A 166 -7.01 18.40 -0.05
C HIS A 166 -6.34 18.49 -1.42
N VAL A 167 -7.15 18.48 -2.48
CA VAL A 167 -6.67 18.76 -3.83
C VAL A 167 -6.22 20.22 -3.89
N PRO A 168 -5.02 20.52 -4.41
CA PRO A 168 -4.56 21.90 -4.49
C PRO A 168 -5.49 22.76 -5.35
N GLN A 169 -5.61 24.04 -5.00
CA GLN A 169 -6.50 24.95 -5.70
C GLN A 169 -6.14 25.04 -7.20
N GLY A 170 -7.14 24.86 -8.07
CA GLY A 170 -6.97 24.91 -9.53
C GLY A 170 -6.42 23.63 -10.15
N VAL A 171 -6.18 22.58 -9.36
CA VAL A 171 -5.85 21.25 -9.87
C VAL A 171 -7.13 20.46 -10.12
N GLU A 172 -7.28 19.95 -11.33
CA GLU A 172 -8.27 18.93 -11.65
C GLU A 172 -7.61 17.55 -11.53
N LEU A 173 -8.21 16.66 -10.74
CA LEU A 173 -7.72 15.30 -10.63
C LEU A 173 -7.92 14.55 -11.95
N PRO A 174 -6.97 13.69 -12.36
CA PRO A 174 -7.16 12.84 -13.52
C PRO A 174 -8.45 11.99 -13.47
N ALA A 175 -9.02 11.68 -14.62
CA ALA A 175 -10.30 10.96 -14.72
C ALA A 175 -10.31 9.57 -14.04
N TRP A 176 -9.14 8.96 -13.80
CA TRP A 176 -9.07 7.70 -13.06
C TRP A 176 -9.42 7.84 -11.57
N PHE A 177 -9.44 9.05 -11.00
CA PHE A 177 -9.90 9.29 -9.63
C PHE A 177 -11.42 9.28 -9.47
N ASP A 178 -12.19 9.54 -10.53
CA ASP A 178 -13.65 9.61 -10.45
C ASP A 178 -14.27 8.20 -10.49
N PRO A 179 -14.90 7.69 -9.41
CA PRO A 179 -15.49 6.35 -9.38
C PRO A 179 -16.69 6.19 -10.34
N GLN A 180 -17.30 7.28 -10.82
CA GLN A 180 -18.43 7.23 -11.75
C GLN A 180 -18.00 7.18 -13.22
N GLN A 181 -16.72 7.41 -13.50
CA GLN A 181 -16.17 7.33 -14.84
C GLN A 181 -16.26 5.89 -15.38
N ASP A 182 -16.57 5.71 -16.67
CA ASP A 182 -16.46 4.42 -17.33
C ASP A 182 -14.98 3.97 -17.37
N LYS A 183 -14.58 3.17 -16.38
CA LYS A 183 -13.20 2.73 -16.18
C LYS A 183 -12.70 1.89 -17.33
N LYS A 184 -13.56 1.09 -17.94
CA LYS A 184 -13.20 0.23 -19.05
C LYS A 184 -12.88 1.08 -20.28
N ALA A 185 -13.76 1.99 -20.66
CA ALA A 185 -13.52 2.88 -21.80
C ALA A 185 -12.28 3.77 -21.57
N LEU A 186 -12.11 4.28 -20.35
CA LEU A 186 -10.93 5.08 -19.98
C LEU A 186 -9.63 4.27 -20.10
N PHE A 187 -9.60 3.06 -19.55
CA PHE A 187 -8.46 2.14 -19.63
C PHE A 187 -8.12 1.79 -21.08
N GLU A 188 -9.12 1.39 -21.88
CA GLU A 188 -8.93 1.03 -23.29
C GLU A 188 -8.38 2.21 -24.09
N GLY A 189 -8.85 3.43 -23.80
CA GLY A 189 -8.32 4.66 -24.40
C GLY A 189 -6.84 4.88 -24.09
N PHE A 190 -6.42 4.72 -22.83
CA PHE A 190 -5.02 4.83 -22.46
C PHE A 190 -4.14 3.72 -23.05
N LEU A 191 -4.65 2.48 -23.08
CA LEU A 191 -3.94 1.35 -23.66
C LEU A 191 -3.71 1.54 -25.16
N ALA A 192 -4.71 2.05 -25.89
CA ALA A 192 -4.60 2.37 -27.31
C ALA A 192 -3.61 3.52 -27.58
N ALA A 193 -3.52 4.49 -26.66
CA ALA A 193 -2.55 5.58 -26.70
C ALA A 193 -1.15 5.22 -26.19
N GLU A 194 -0.91 3.93 -25.86
CA GLU A 194 0.35 3.44 -25.29
C GLU A 194 0.76 4.09 -23.96
N ARG A 195 -0.21 4.67 -23.25
CA ARG A 195 -0.05 5.26 -21.92
C ARG A 195 -0.26 4.19 -20.85
N LEU A 196 0.70 3.27 -20.75
CA LEU A 196 0.65 2.15 -19.79
C LEU A 196 0.60 2.63 -18.34
N ASP A 197 1.22 3.77 -18.05
CA ASP A 197 1.15 4.47 -16.76
C ASP A 197 -0.31 4.81 -16.41
N CYS A 198 -1.02 5.50 -17.29
CA CYS A 198 -2.40 5.90 -17.06
C CYS A 198 -3.36 4.70 -17.06
N ALA A 199 -3.15 3.72 -17.95
CA ALA A 199 -3.92 2.48 -17.96
C ALA A 199 -3.77 1.72 -16.62
N TRP A 200 -2.55 1.64 -16.10
CA TRP A 200 -2.27 1.03 -14.81
C TRP A 200 -2.88 1.79 -13.63
N LEU A 201 -2.78 3.12 -13.60
CA LEU A 201 -3.42 3.94 -12.57
C LEU A 201 -4.94 3.85 -12.62
N THR A 202 -5.52 3.70 -13.82
CA THR A 202 -6.96 3.46 -14.00
C THR A 202 -7.37 2.11 -13.44
N LEU A 203 -6.62 1.04 -13.76
CA LEU A 203 -6.87 -0.30 -13.24
C LEU A 203 -6.71 -0.39 -11.73
N ASN A 204 -5.84 0.43 -11.14
CA ASN A 204 -5.62 0.48 -9.69
C ASN A 204 -6.40 1.61 -9.02
N SER A 205 -7.53 2.02 -9.57
CA SER A 205 -8.46 2.95 -8.92
C SER A 205 -9.84 2.29 -8.76
N THR A 206 -10.69 2.87 -7.93
CA THR A 206 -12.08 2.42 -7.69
C THR A 206 -12.94 2.47 -8.94
N GLY A 207 -14.00 1.66 -8.99
CA GLY A 207 -15.00 1.60 -10.06
C GLY A 207 -14.91 0.38 -10.98
N TRP A 208 -14.17 -0.67 -10.59
CA TRP A 208 -14.03 -1.90 -11.37
C TRP A 208 -14.82 -3.06 -10.77
N SER A 209 -15.45 -3.85 -11.63
CA SER A 209 -15.74 -5.24 -11.29
C SER A 209 -14.45 -6.07 -11.37
N ILE A 210 -14.29 -7.09 -10.53
CA ILE A 210 -13.13 -7.99 -10.63
C ILE A 210 -13.10 -8.70 -12.00
N ALA A 211 -14.26 -9.04 -12.54
CA ALA A 211 -14.35 -9.65 -13.87
C ALA A 211 -13.74 -8.75 -14.96
N ASP A 212 -14.01 -7.45 -14.93
CA ASP A 212 -13.45 -6.51 -15.91
C ASP A 212 -11.97 -6.20 -15.62
N ALA A 213 -11.58 -6.04 -14.35
CA ALA A 213 -10.19 -5.84 -13.96
C ALA A 213 -9.30 -7.01 -14.41
N ARG A 214 -9.78 -8.26 -14.30
CA ARG A 214 -9.10 -9.46 -14.81
C ARG A 214 -8.88 -9.44 -16.31
N ARG A 215 -9.83 -8.91 -17.09
CA ARG A 215 -9.66 -8.77 -18.54
C ARG A 215 -8.65 -7.66 -18.84
N ALA A 216 -8.78 -6.52 -18.16
CA ALA A 216 -7.91 -5.36 -18.34
C ALA A 216 -6.44 -5.69 -18.02
N ILE A 217 -6.16 -6.39 -16.92
CA ILE A 217 -4.78 -6.74 -16.57
C ILE A 217 -4.13 -7.68 -17.60
N VAL A 218 -4.88 -8.61 -18.20
CA VAL A 218 -4.38 -9.47 -19.28
C VAL A 218 -4.10 -8.68 -20.55
N GLN A 219 -4.95 -7.70 -20.89
CA GLN A 219 -4.68 -6.80 -22.01
C GLN A 219 -3.43 -5.95 -21.79
N LEU A 220 -3.27 -5.42 -20.56
CA LEU A 220 -2.09 -4.66 -20.17
C LEU A 220 -0.83 -5.52 -20.22
N GLN A 221 -0.91 -6.77 -19.75
CA GLN A 221 0.17 -7.75 -19.78
C GLN A 221 0.72 -7.94 -21.21
N VAL A 222 -0.18 -8.25 -22.15
CA VAL A 222 0.18 -8.45 -23.56
C VAL A 222 0.81 -7.20 -24.16
N LYS A 223 0.30 -6.01 -23.83
CA LYS A 223 0.83 -4.74 -24.33
C LYS A 223 2.19 -4.38 -23.71
N ALA A 224 2.41 -4.73 -22.44
CA ALA A 224 3.64 -4.43 -21.70
C ALA A 224 4.81 -5.31 -22.13
N GLY A 225 4.60 -6.62 -22.34
CA GLY A 225 5.66 -7.55 -22.72
C GLY A 225 6.81 -7.64 -21.70
N ASP A 226 6.50 -7.51 -20.41
CA ASP A 226 7.45 -7.51 -19.29
C ASP A 226 7.32 -8.81 -18.47
N GLU A 227 8.36 -9.65 -18.48
CA GLU A 227 8.37 -10.95 -17.80
C GLU A 227 8.22 -10.86 -16.27
N ALA A 228 8.68 -9.78 -15.66
CA ALA A 228 8.55 -9.58 -14.23
C ALA A 228 7.12 -9.12 -13.88
N PHE A 229 6.51 -8.30 -14.73
CA PHE A 229 5.08 -7.98 -14.64
C PHE A 229 4.20 -9.22 -14.82
N ASP A 230 4.54 -10.10 -15.77
CA ASP A 230 3.80 -11.34 -16.03
C ASP A 230 3.61 -12.20 -14.77
N ARG A 231 4.63 -12.26 -13.91
CA ARG A 231 4.57 -12.99 -12.63
C ARG A 231 3.57 -12.36 -11.67
N VAL A 232 3.51 -11.03 -11.62
CA VAL A 232 2.54 -10.30 -10.80
C VAL A 232 1.12 -10.56 -11.31
N VAL A 233 0.92 -10.49 -12.62
CA VAL A 233 -0.38 -10.79 -13.24
C VAL A 233 -0.82 -12.21 -12.94
N ALA A 234 0.06 -13.20 -13.11
CA ALA A 234 -0.25 -14.59 -12.81
C ALA A 234 -0.62 -14.81 -11.34
N ALA A 235 0.14 -14.21 -10.41
CA ALA A 235 -0.12 -14.32 -8.98
C ALA A 235 -1.47 -13.68 -8.60
N TRP A 236 -1.77 -12.48 -9.12
CA TRP A 236 -3.03 -11.80 -8.84
C TRP A 236 -4.23 -12.54 -9.44
N LEU A 237 -4.13 -13.03 -10.68
CA LEU A 237 -5.20 -13.79 -11.33
C LEU A 237 -5.49 -15.14 -10.65
N ALA A 238 -4.52 -15.72 -9.94
CA ALA A 238 -4.71 -16.96 -9.19
C ALA A 238 -5.63 -16.78 -7.97
N VAL A 239 -5.78 -15.55 -7.46
CA VAL A 239 -6.49 -15.27 -6.20
C VAL A 239 -7.67 -14.31 -6.37
N ALA A 240 -7.64 -13.42 -7.37
CA ALA A 240 -8.72 -12.48 -7.64
C ALA A 240 -9.95 -13.19 -8.24
N SER A 241 -10.83 -13.71 -7.38
CA SER A 241 -12.06 -14.40 -7.81
C SER A 241 -13.05 -13.44 -8.47
N THR A 242 -13.65 -13.86 -9.59
CA THR A 242 -14.72 -13.09 -10.28
C THR A 242 -15.94 -12.85 -9.40
N ASP A 243 -16.13 -13.68 -8.37
CA ASP A 243 -17.28 -13.63 -7.48
C ASP A 243 -17.06 -12.67 -6.29
N ALA A 244 -15.86 -12.11 -6.15
CA ALA A 244 -15.50 -11.22 -5.04
C ALA A 244 -16.10 -9.80 -5.17
N GLY A 245 -16.85 -9.51 -6.24
CA GLY A 245 -17.47 -8.21 -6.48
C GLY A 245 -16.55 -7.25 -7.23
N GLY A 246 -16.25 -6.10 -6.63
CA GLY A 246 -15.49 -5.03 -7.26
C GLY A 246 -14.79 -4.13 -6.24
N TYR A 247 -13.92 -3.26 -6.73
CA TYR A 247 -13.26 -2.19 -5.99
C TYR A 247 -13.50 -0.84 -6.65
#